data_AF-L0F3T7-F1
#
_entry.id   AF-L0F3T7-F1
#
_cell.length_a   1.000
_cell.length_b   1.000
_cell.length_c   1.000
_cell.angle_alpha   90.00
_cell.angle_beta   90.00
_cell.angle_gamma   90.00
#
_symmetry.space_group_name_H-M   'P 1'
#
loop_
_entity.id
_entity.type
_entity.pdbx_description
1 polymer ?
#
loop_
_entity_poly.entity_id
_entity_poly.type
_entity_poly.pdbx_seq_one_letter_code
_entity_poly.pdbx_strand_id
1 'polypeptide(L)'
;MFLHLGGDVLISQDRIIAILDLETAMQNATSEIFLKEIKENKKINYISEQGKEKSLVITSQGNFFSPISSSTLLKRSNSKDLYDE
;
A
#
# COMPACT_ATOMS: atom_id res chain seq x y z
N MET A 1 -11.16 -7.72 -8.68
CA MET A 1 -11.09 -8.50 -7.41
C MET A 1 -10.72 -7.55 -6.27
N PHE A 2 -10.77 -8.01 -5.02
CA PHE A 2 -10.33 -7.22 -3.86
C PHE A 2 -8.95 -7.68 -3.39
N LEU A 3 -8.12 -6.72 -2.96
CA LEU A 3 -6.85 -6.95 -2.29
C LEU A 3 -7.01 -6.71 -0.79
N HIS A 4 -6.61 -7.69 0.02
CA HIS A 4 -6.55 -7.55 1.48
C HIS A 4 -5.27 -6.82 1.88
N LEU A 5 -5.45 -5.62 2.42
CA LEU A 5 -4.36 -4.73 2.84
C LEU A 5 -3.92 -4.98 4.29
N GLY A 6 -4.52 -5.95 4.98
CA GLY A 6 -4.30 -6.24 6.40
C GLY A 6 -5.44 -5.73 7.28
N GLY A 7 -5.45 -6.18 8.54
CA GLY A 7 -6.60 -5.94 9.44
C GLY A 7 -7.90 -6.39 8.79
N ASP A 8 -8.90 -5.51 8.79
CA ASP A 8 -10.21 -5.72 8.15
C ASP A 8 -10.38 -4.90 6.86
N VAL A 9 -9.28 -4.46 6.23
CA VAL A 9 -9.32 -3.56 5.06
C VAL A 9 -9.18 -4.32 3.74
N LEU A 10 -10.20 -4.21 2.89
CA LEU A 10 -10.26 -4.73 1.53
C LEU A 10 -10.45 -3.57 0.55
N ILE A 11 -9.63 -3.52 -0.51
CA ILE A 11 -9.73 -2.51 -1.57
C ILE A 11 -9.86 -3.19 -2.92
N SER A 12 -10.73 -2.66 -3.79
CA SER A 12 -10.86 -3.15 -5.15
C SER A 12 -9.58 -2.88 -5.94
N GLN A 13 -9.02 -3.92 -6.56
CA GLN A 13 -7.72 -3.85 -7.23
C GLN A 13 -7.69 -2.84 -8.38
N ASP A 14 -8.81 -2.64 -9.08
CA ASP A 14 -8.97 -1.63 -10.14
C ASP A 14 -8.81 -0.18 -9.63
N ARG A 15 -8.88 0.03 -8.32
CA ARG A 15 -8.69 1.34 -7.68
C ARG A 15 -7.26 1.56 -7.21
N ILE A 16 -6.41 0.54 -7.21
CA ILE A 16 -5.03 0.63 -6.76
C ILE A 16 -4.22 1.31 -7.88
N ILE A 17 -3.57 2.41 -7.54
CA ILE A 17 -2.72 3.19 -8.44
C ILE A 17 -1.26 2.75 -8.27
N ALA A 18 -0.80 2.59 -7.02
CA ALA A 18 0.56 2.18 -6.70
C ALA A 18 0.64 1.47 -5.35
N ILE A 19 1.62 0.57 -5.22
CA ILE A 19 2.05 -0.04 -3.96
C ILE A 19 3.54 0.27 -3.81
N LEU A 20 3.88 1.07 -2.79
CA LEU A 20 5.24 1.55 -2.55
C LEU A 20 5.84 0.87 -1.32
N ASP A 21 7.11 0.48 -1.43
CA ASP A 21 7.86 -0.19 -0.37
C ASP A 21 8.48 0.82 0.59
N LEU A 22 7.98 0.85 1.83
CA LEU A 22 8.45 1.80 2.83
C LEU A 22 9.73 1.33 3.55
N GLU A 23 10.00 0.04 3.56
CA GLU A 23 11.15 -0.52 4.29
C GLU A 23 12.46 -0.36 3.49
N THR A 24 12.39 -0.35 2.15
CA THR A 24 13.59 -0.39 1.30
C THR A 24 13.66 0.71 0.26
N ALA A 25 12.56 1.01 -0.46
CA ALA A 25 12.61 1.92 -1.60
C ALA A 25 12.42 3.40 -1.20
N MET A 26 11.75 3.66 -0.08
CA MET A 26 11.38 5.00 0.36
C MET A 26 12.31 5.59 1.45
N GLN A 27 13.56 5.11 1.52
CA GLN A 27 14.57 5.48 2.53
C GLN A 27 15.53 6.58 2.04
N ASN A 28 15.04 7.57 1.28
CA ASN A 28 15.85 8.69 0.78
C ASN A 28 15.15 10.04 1.01
N ALA A 29 15.91 11.14 0.93
CA ALA A 29 15.40 12.48 1.26
C ALA A 29 14.18 12.90 0.43
N THR A 30 14.14 12.55 -0.86
CA THR A 30 12.99 12.85 -1.73
C THR A 30 11.74 12.08 -1.29
N SER A 31 11.94 10.82 -0.90
CA SER A 31 10.89 9.95 -0.38
C SER A 31 10.34 10.43 0.95
N GLU A 32 11.20 10.91 1.85
CA GLU A 32 10.78 11.49 3.12
C GLU A 32 9.91 12.73 2.94
N ILE A 33 10.31 13.63 2.02
CA ILE A 33 9.52 14.83 1.68
C ILE A 33 8.15 14.42 1.15
N PHE A 34 8.12 13.49 0.19
CA PHE A 34 6.87 12.97 -0.36
C PHE A 34 5.96 12.35 0.72
N LEU A 35 6.52 11.53 1.61
CA LEU A 35 5.76 10.91 2.69
C LEU A 35 5.23 11.94 3.69
N LYS A 36 6.01 12.99 3.99
CA LYS A 36 5.58 14.11 4.84
C LYS A 36 4.41 14.85 4.20
N GLU A 37 4.52 15.20 2.91
CA GLU A 37 3.45 15.87 2.18
C GLU A 37 2.17 15.03 2.13
N ILE A 38 2.29 13.71 1.94
CA ILE A 38 1.12 12.82 2.00
C ILE A 38 0.53 12.81 3.40
N LYS A 39 1.34 12.71 4.46
CA LYS A 39 0.86 12.72 5.86
C LYS A 39 0.15 14.03 6.22
N GLU A 40 0.60 15.16 5.68
CA GLU A 40 0.04 16.49 5.97
C GLU A 40 -1.20 16.80 5.11
N ASN A 41 -1.20 16.45 3.83
CA ASN A 41 -2.22 16.90 2.86
C ASN A 41 -3.26 15.84 2.50
N LYS A 42 -2.98 14.56 2.69
CA LYS A 42 -3.87 13.45 2.31
C LYS A 42 -4.22 12.66 3.56
N LYS A 43 -5.51 12.46 3.82
CA LYS A 43 -5.96 11.64 4.97
C LYS A 43 -5.45 10.21 4.77
N ILE A 44 -4.39 9.84 5.49
CA ILE A 44 -3.84 8.48 5.44
C ILE A 44 -4.61 7.59 6.41
N ASN A 45 -5.02 6.43 5.93
CA ASN A 45 -5.62 5.39 6.75
C ASN A 45 -4.53 4.43 7.21
N TYR A 46 -4.24 4.44 8.51
CA TYR A 46 -3.34 3.48 9.12
C TYR A 46 -4.12 2.19 9.39
N ILE A 47 -3.66 1.08 8.78
CA ILE A 47 -4.32 -0.23 8.93
C ILE A 47 -3.88 -0.93 10.24
N SER A 48 -2.73 -0.53 10.77
CA SER A 48 -2.18 -1.00 12.04
C SER A 48 -1.72 0.19 12.90
N GLU A 49 -1.17 -0.10 14.08
CA GLU A 49 -0.46 0.89 14.89
C GLU A 49 0.61 1.63 14.07
N GLN A 50 0.80 2.91 14.36
CA GLN A 50 1.81 3.75 13.71
C GLN A 50 3.22 3.20 13.97
N GLY A 51 4.06 3.21 12.94
CA GLY A 51 5.41 2.66 12.97
C GLY A 51 5.49 1.19 12.55
N LYS A 52 4.35 0.53 12.26
CA LYS A 52 4.31 -0.85 11.74
C LYS A 52 4.07 -0.92 10.23
N GLU A 53 3.90 0.22 9.57
CA GLU A 53 3.69 0.28 8.14
C GLU A 53 4.90 -0.19 7.33
N LYS A 54 4.67 -1.13 6.41
CA LYS A 54 5.67 -1.69 5.50
C LYS A 54 5.47 -1.24 4.06
N SER A 55 4.24 -0.88 3.72
CA SER A 55 3.91 -0.37 2.40
C SER A 55 2.90 0.77 2.44
N LEU A 56 3.01 1.64 1.44
CA LEU A 56 2.02 2.66 1.13
C LEU A 56 1.23 2.24 -0.10
N VAL A 57 -0.07 2.06 0.06
CA VAL A 57 -0.99 1.76 -1.03
C VAL A 57 -1.74 3.03 -1.42
N ILE A 58 -1.46 3.52 -2.62
CA ILE A 58 -2.12 4.69 -3.21
C ILE A 58 -3.29 4.20 -4.04
N THR A 59 -4.46 4.77 -3.79
CA THR A 59 -5.70 4.42 -4.49
C THR A 59 -6.43 5.67 -4.96
N SER A 60 -7.38 5.50 -5.87
CA SER A 60 -8.27 6.60 -6.29
C SER A 60 -9.20 7.12 -5.18
N GLN A 61 -9.26 6.44 -4.02
CA GLN A 61 -10.18 6.78 -2.91
C GLN A 61 -9.48 7.19 -1.62
N GLY A 62 -8.15 7.18 -1.62
CA GLY A 62 -7.36 7.48 -0.43
C GLY A 62 -6.09 6.64 -0.34
N ASN A 63 -5.25 7.02 0.60
CA ASN A 63 -3.97 6.37 0.82
C ASN A 63 -4.04 5.51 2.08
N PHE A 64 -3.36 4.37 2.04
CA PHE A 64 -3.34 3.41 3.12
C PHE A 64 -1.91 3.04 3.48
N PHE A 65 -1.61 3.09 4.77
CA PHE A 65 -0.40 2.47 5.30
C PHE A 65 -0.74 1.07 5.78
N SER A 66 -0.13 0.08 5.13
CA SER A 66 -0.36 -1.34 5.39
C SER A 66 0.80 -1.94 6.19
N PRO A 67 0.52 -2.82 7.17
CA PRO A 67 1.56 -3.62 7.84
C PRO A 67 2.09 -4.78 6.98
N ILE A 68 1.56 -4.98 5.77
CA ILE A 68 1.98 -6.04 4.85
C ILE A 68 2.98 -5.45 3.84
N SER A 69 4.02 -6.22 3.51
CA SER A 69 5.04 -5.78 2.55
C SER A 69 4.45 -5.59 1.14
N SER A 70 5.06 -4.67 0.39
CA SER A 70 4.72 -4.39 -1.01
C SER A 70 4.71 -5.68 -1.87
N SER A 71 5.72 -6.51 -1.69
CA SER A 71 5.91 -7.79 -2.38
C SER A 71 4.83 -8.83 -2.07
N THR A 72 4.33 -8.87 -0.83
CA THR A 72 3.24 -9.79 -0.44
C THR A 72 1.92 -9.31 -1.01
N LEU A 73 1.66 -8.00 -0.99
CA LEU A 73 0.48 -7.41 -1.60
C LEU A 73 0.44 -7.67 -3.11
N LEU A 74 1.58 -7.52 -3.81
CA LEU A 74 1.68 -7.81 -5.25
C LEU A 74 1.43 -9.29 -5.56
N LYS A 75 1.99 -10.22 -4.77
CA LYS A 75 1.71 -11.66 -4.97
C LYS A 75 0.22 -11.97 -4.83
N ARG A 76 -0.44 -11.38 -3.83
CA ARG A 76 -1.89 -11.51 -3.63
C ARG A 76 -2.70 -10.83 -4.74
N SER A 77 -2.19 -9.77 -5.36
CA SER A 77 -2.89 -9.16 -6.49
C SER A 77 -2.90 -10.05 -7.72
N ASN A 78 -1.81 -10.79 -7.93
CA ASN A 78 -1.56 -11.56 -9.15
C ASN A 78 -1.95 -13.05 -9.03
N SER A 79 -2.55 -13.49 -7.92
CA SER A 79 -2.87 -14.91 -7.68
C SER A 79 -3.98 -15.48 -8.59
N LYS A 80 -4.42 -14.78 -9.63
CA LYS A 80 -5.44 -15.27 -10.58
C LYS A 80 -4.96 -15.46 -12.03
N ASP A 81 -3.73 -15.11 -12.37
CA ASP A 81 -3.20 -15.27 -13.74
C ASP A 81 -2.30 -16.53 -13.93
N LEU A 82 -2.37 -17.51 -13.02
CA LEU A 82 -1.52 -18.72 -13.08
C LEU A 82 -2.26 -20.01 -13.50
N TYR A 83 -3.50 -19.91 -14.01
CA TYR A 83 -4.28 -21.07 -14.49
C TYR A 83 -5.12 -20.75 -15.75
N ASP A 84 -4.54 -20.02 -16.70
CA ASP A 84 -5.06 -19.94 -18.08
C ASP A 84 -3.90 -20.25 -19.06
N GLU A 85 -3.46 -21.51 -19.08
CA GLU A 85 -2.89 -22.23 -20.25
C GLU A 85 -3.15 -23.74 -20.10
#